data_AF-A0A969WX88-F1
#
_entry.id   AF-A0A969WX88-F1
#
_cell.length_a   1.000
_cell.length_b   1.000
_cell.length_c   1.000
_cell.angle_alpha   90.00
_cell.angle_beta   90.00
_cell.angle_gamma   90.00
#
_symmetry.space_group_name_H-M   'P 1'
#
loop_
_entity.id
_entity.type
_entity.pdbx_description
1 polymer ?
#
loop_
_entity_poly.entity_id
_entity_poly.type
_entity_poly.pdbx_seq_one_letter_code
_entity_poly.pdbx_strand_id
1 'polypeptide(L)'
;MNRVLRKILIPVALLSTILMPCSALASEANFSLGKTFYNVDNANNPMDAAPYIKDGRFFVPVRYTALVCGIDQDNIAFDSNTQRLTLVTDDGLQINFQVGKKNMVVNDSTKSMDVAPENIKGRVYLPIRYIAEALNRGVTWHAQEERVSIQMEDYLAKALKEIKMGSYPTAISLCEKMSSISPNSAPSHTIKGLALSQQGNYEGAIASYTKSIGINPNNPLSYIYRAEARWQIQLNTPNIDPIINDISQAIDKSPTPEYYCMRAGLYNYSGAYDKAIIDCNKAIALDNQYKTAYYRRAFAYCLKEGNEAFQGELASILNQFPNDEKATQYMQLLNTGSVFELDVSDWLEVY
;
A
#
# COMPACT_ATOMS: atom_id res chain seq x y z
N MET A 1 -29.27 21.02 21.55
CA MET A 1 -29.81 20.18 20.45
C MET A 1 -29.60 20.93 19.12
N ASN A 2 -28.91 20.32 18.16
CA ASN A 2 -28.53 20.85 16.82
C ASN A 2 -27.41 21.90 16.75
N ARG A 3 -26.14 21.44 16.62
CA ARG A 3 -25.13 22.04 15.70
C ARG A 3 -23.78 21.33 15.52
N VAL A 4 -23.53 20.14 16.09
CA VAL A 4 -22.17 19.51 16.03
C VAL A 4 -22.05 18.31 15.05
N LEU A 5 -23.16 17.82 14.48
CA LEU A 5 -23.21 16.59 13.65
C LEU A 5 -22.57 16.67 12.25
N ARG A 6 -21.63 17.58 11.97
CA ARG A 6 -21.06 17.70 10.60
C ARG A 6 -19.55 17.75 10.46
N LYS A 7 -18.77 17.55 11.52
CA LYS A 7 -17.30 17.48 11.40
C LYS A 7 -16.68 16.46 12.35
N ILE A 8 -17.07 15.19 12.23
CA ILE A 8 -16.22 14.10 12.73
C ILE A 8 -15.34 13.71 11.55
N LEU A 9 -14.37 14.57 11.21
CA LEU A 9 -13.20 14.13 10.48
C LEU A 9 -12.37 13.35 11.48
N ILE A 10 -12.39 12.02 11.40
CA ILE A 10 -11.32 11.21 11.99
C ILE A 10 -10.04 11.68 11.28
N PRO A 11 -9.07 12.33 11.98
CA PRO A 11 -7.79 12.54 11.36
C PRO A 11 -7.17 11.15 11.22
N VAL A 12 -7.17 10.66 9.99
CA VAL A 12 -6.15 9.96 9.17
C VAL A 12 -4.75 9.75 9.81
N ALA A 13 -4.62 9.61 11.12
CA ALA A 13 -3.38 9.72 11.89
C ALA A 13 -2.72 8.36 12.20
N LEU A 14 -2.84 7.41 11.27
CA LEU A 14 -1.85 6.33 11.12
C LEU A 14 -1.18 6.34 9.75
N LEU A 15 -1.53 7.26 8.83
CA LEU A 15 -0.89 7.34 7.51
C LEU A 15 0.53 7.93 7.53
N SER A 16 0.99 8.47 8.66
CA SER A 16 2.32 9.08 8.76
C SER A 16 3.45 8.05 8.70
N THR A 17 3.17 6.76 8.84
CA THR A 17 4.13 5.68 8.54
C THR A 17 3.50 4.66 7.61
N ILE A 18 3.36 5.02 6.34
CA ILE A 18 3.38 4.03 5.25
C ILE A 18 4.79 3.42 5.25
N LEU A 19 5.06 2.51 6.18
CA LEU A 19 6.19 1.59 6.09
C LEU A 19 5.66 0.25 5.58
N MET A 20 5.16 0.25 4.34
CA MET A 20 5.44 -0.93 3.53
C MET A 20 6.95 -0.86 3.27
N PRO A 21 7.76 -1.83 3.73
CA PRO A 21 9.17 -1.84 3.38
C PRO A 21 9.26 -1.79 1.85
N CYS A 22 9.78 -0.68 1.35
CA CYS A 22 9.97 -0.39 -0.07
C CYS A 22 10.76 -1.51 -0.77
N SER A 23 11.55 -2.27 -0.01
CA SER A 23 12.36 -3.39 -0.46
C SER A 23 11.58 -4.62 -0.97
N ALA A 24 10.27 -4.70 -0.78
CA ALA A 24 9.44 -5.82 -1.25
C ALA A 24 8.59 -5.51 -2.49
N LEU A 25 8.76 -4.35 -3.12
CA LEU A 25 7.85 -3.85 -4.18
C LEU A 25 8.34 -4.05 -5.62
N ALA A 26 9.63 -4.30 -5.84
CA ALA A 26 10.16 -4.50 -7.18
C ALA A 26 9.77 -5.89 -7.69
N SER A 27 8.77 -5.94 -8.57
CA SER A 27 8.42 -7.15 -9.32
C SER A 27 9.41 -7.36 -10.47
N GLU A 28 9.72 -8.62 -10.77
CA GLU A 28 10.53 -9.00 -11.93
C GLU A 28 9.66 -9.69 -12.97
N ALA A 29 9.90 -9.37 -14.24
CA ALA A 29 9.35 -10.09 -15.37
C ALA A 29 10.39 -11.03 -15.97
N ASN A 30 9.98 -12.29 -16.18
CA ASN A 30 10.83 -13.38 -16.61
C ASN A 30 10.53 -13.79 -18.05
N PHE A 31 11.49 -13.62 -18.94
CA PHE A 31 11.41 -14.03 -20.35
C PHE A 31 12.26 -15.28 -20.55
N SER A 32 11.62 -16.40 -20.85
CA SER A 32 12.32 -17.69 -21.05
C SER A 32 12.49 -18.01 -22.53
N LEU A 33 13.60 -18.66 -22.88
CA LEU A 33 13.91 -19.05 -24.26
C LEU A 33 12.77 -19.87 -24.88
N GLY A 34 12.32 -19.47 -26.08
CA GLY A 34 11.32 -20.21 -26.85
C GLY A 34 9.90 -20.21 -26.29
N LYS A 35 9.63 -19.49 -25.18
CA LYS A 35 8.28 -19.40 -24.60
C LYS A 35 7.53 -18.19 -25.15
N THR A 36 6.27 -18.40 -25.51
CA THR A 36 5.33 -17.35 -25.96
C THR A 36 4.55 -16.77 -24.79
N PHE A 37 5.20 -16.64 -23.63
CA PHE A 37 4.67 -15.96 -22.46
C PHE A 37 5.85 -15.50 -21.60
N TYR A 38 5.66 -14.42 -20.86
CA TYR A 38 6.58 -14.03 -19.78
C TYR A 38 5.91 -14.30 -18.44
N ASN A 39 6.70 -14.51 -17.38
CA ASN A 39 6.19 -14.82 -16.06
C ASN A 39 6.40 -13.65 -15.09
N VAL A 40 5.36 -13.29 -14.33
CA VAL A 40 5.42 -12.34 -13.22
C VAL A 40 4.67 -12.97 -12.05
N ASP A 41 5.31 -13.11 -10.88
CA ASP A 41 4.70 -13.68 -9.67
C ASP A 41 3.95 -15.01 -9.90
N ASN A 42 4.55 -15.92 -10.69
CA ASN A 42 3.97 -17.20 -11.11
C ASN A 42 2.76 -17.10 -12.06
N ALA A 43 2.37 -15.91 -12.51
CA ALA A 43 1.37 -15.71 -13.56
C ALA A 43 2.03 -15.69 -14.94
N ASN A 44 1.49 -16.47 -15.87
CA ASN A 44 1.92 -16.49 -17.26
C ASN A 44 1.16 -15.43 -18.06
N ASN A 45 1.89 -14.45 -18.57
CA ASN A 45 1.39 -13.38 -19.40
C ASN A 45 1.69 -13.68 -20.87
N PRO A 46 0.66 -13.87 -21.73
CA PRO A 46 0.86 -14.36 -23.08
C PRO A 46 1.61 -13.35 -23.96
N MET A 47 2.45 -13.90 -24.84
CA MET A 47 3.12 -13.20 -25.91
C MET A 47 2.76 -13.81 -27.26
N ASP A 48 2.77 -13.02 -28.32
CA ASP A 48 2.55 -13.50 -29.69
C ASP A 48 3.85 -13.83 -30.43
N ALA A 49 4.98 -13.77 -29.73
CA ALA A 49 6.31 -14.02 -30.26
C ALA A 49 7.23 -14.49 -29.13
N ALA A 50 8.13 -15.43 -29.42
CA ALA A 50 9.00 -16.05 -28.42
C ALA A 50 10.41 -15.44 -28.44
N PRO A 51 11.06 -15.26 -27.27
CA PRO A 51 12.47 -14.91 -27.21
C PRO A 51 13.37 -15.95 -27.88
N TYR A 52 14.50 -15.51 -28.42
CA TYR A 52 15.51 -16.38 -29.02
C TYR A 52 16.92 -15.93 -28.68
N ILE A 53 17.89 -16.82 -28.86
CA ILE A 53 19.31 -16.48 -28.75
C ILE A 53 19.93 -16.40 -30.15
N LYS A 54 20.70 -15.34 -30.39
CA LYS A 54 21.52 -15.18 -31.59
C LYS A 54 22.82 -14.49 -31.23
N ASP A 55 23.94 -15.02 -31.71
CA ASP A 55 25.30 -14.49 -31.49
C ASP A 55 25.59 -14.19 -30.01
N GLY A 56 25.17 -15.09 -29.12
CA GLY A 56 25.36 -14.97 -27.67
C GLY A 56 24.46 -13.95 -26.97
N ARG A 57 23.40 -13.45 -27.63
CA ARG A 57 22.47 -12.45 -27.08
C ARG A 57 21.05 -12.97 -27.03
N PHE A 58 20.34 -12.62 -25.96
CA PHE A 58 18.95 -12.97 -25.74
C PHE A 58 18.02 -11.88 -26.29
N PHE A 59 17.40 -12.13 -27.43
CA PHE A 59 16.47 -11.24 -28.11
C PHE A 59 15.06 -11.45 -27.59
N VAL A 60 14.41 -10.35 -27.19
CA VAL A 60 13.02 -10.33 -26.69
C VAL A 60 12.19 -9.45 -27.61
N PRO A 61 10.91 -9.77 -27.87
CA PRO A 61 10.05 -8.87 -28.64
C PRO A 61 9.87 -7.56 -27.86
N VAL A 62 10.30 -6.45 -28.46
CA VAL A 62 10.46 -5.15 -27.78
C VAL A 62 9.19 -4.69 -27.10
N ARG A 63 8.03 -4.94 -27.71
CA ARG A 63 6.72 -4.58 -27.13
C ARG A 63 6.57 -5.08 -25.70
N TYR A 64 6.89 -6.35 -25.44
CA TYR A 64 6.67 -6.92 -24.11
C TYR A 64 7.68 -6.41 -23.09
N THR A 65 8.92 -6.15 -23.50
CA THR A 65 9.90 -5.44 -22.67
C THR A 65 9.42 -4.03 -22.32
N ALA A 66 8.84 -3.30 -23.27
CA ALA A 66 8.33 -1.96 -23.04
C ALA A 66 7.14 -1.98 -22.06
N LEU A 67 6.20 -2.90 -22.25
CA LEU A 67 5.03 -3.06 -21.38
C LEU A 67 5.43 -3.35 -19.92
N VAL A 68 6.34 -4.30 -19.68
CA VAL A 68 6.78 -4.62 -18.29
C VAL A 68 7.56 -3.47 -17.65
N CYS A 69 8.18 -2.61 -18.45
CA CYS A 69 8.87 -1.41 -17.99
C CYS A 69 7.97 -0.17 -17.93
N GLY A 70 6.65 -0.32 -18.01
CA GLY A 70 5.72 0.78 -17.74
C GLY A 70 5.23 1.55 -18.94
N ILE A 71 5.59 1.15 -20.16
CA ILE A 71 5.18 1.84 -21.39
C ILE A 71 3.87 1.25 -21.89
N ASP A 72 2.80 2.03 -21.88
CA ASP A 72 1.49 1.60 -22.37
C ASP A 72 1.52 1.24 -23.86
N GLN A 73 0.65 0.31 -24.26
CA GLN A 73 0.56 -0.19 -25.63
C GLN A 73 0.38 0.93 -26.67
N ASP A 74 -0.39 1.98 -26.33
CA ASP A 74 -0.66 3.11 -27.21
C ASP A 74 0.58 4.01 -27.41
N ASN A 75 1.56 3.90 -26.51
CA ASN A 75 2.83 4.61 -26.58
C ASN A 75 3.95 3.79 -27.25
N ILE A 76 3.60 2.69 -27.92
CA ILE A 76 4.52 1.84 -28.68
C ILE A 76 4.14 1.93 -30.16
N ALA A 77 4.86 2.75 -30.92
CA ALA A 77 4.58 3.02 -32.33
C ALA A 77 5.67 2.46 -33.25
N PHE A 78 5.28 1.69 -34.27
CA PHE A 78 6.18 1.19 -35.30
C PHE A 78 5.79 1.74 -36.68
N ASP A 79 6.71 2.43 -37.34
CA ASP A 79 6.57 2.88 -38.71
C ASP A 79 7.23 1.87 -39.67
N SER A 80 6.41 1.19 -40.48
CA SER A 80 6.86 0.18 -41.43
C SER A 80 7.67 0.75 -42.60
N ASN A 81 7.47 2.03 -42.97
CA ASN A 81 8.17 2.66 -44.09
C ASN A 81 9.60 3.00 -43.70
N THR A 82 9.79 3.56 -42.52
CA THR A 82 11.12 3.96 -42.01
C THR A 82 11.80 2.88 -41.17
N GLN A 83 11.06 1.80 -40.85
CA GLN A 83 11.45 0.76 -39.90
C GLN A 83 11.85 1.33 -38.53
N ARG A 84 11.17 2.39 -38.11
CA ARG A 84 11.42 3.08 -36.83
C ARG A 84 10.44 2.60 -35.79
N LEU A 85 10.94 2.27 -34.61
CA LEU A 85 10.16 1.99 -33.42
C LEU A 85 10.35 3.14 -32.43
N THR A 86 9.23 3.69 -31.94
CA THR A 86 9.20 4.77 -30.95
C THR A 86 8.47 4.27 -29.71
N LEU A 87 9.12 4.42 -28.56
CA LEU A 87 8.55 4.14 -27.24
C LEU A 87 8.48 5.46 -26.47
N VAL A 88 7.34 5.75 -25.84
CA VAL A 88 7.14 6.97 -25.04
C VAL A 88 6.68 6.60 -23.64
N THR A 89 7.40 7.01 -22.62
CA THR A 89 6.96 6.79 -21.23
C THR A 89 5.97 7.87 -20.79
N ASP A 90 5.22 7.61 -19.71
CA ASP A 90 4.25 8.58 -19.14
C ASP A 90 4.89 9.91 -18.71
N ASP A 91 6.20 9.94 -18.41
CA ASP A 91 6.93 11.16 -18.05
C ASP A 91 7.52 11.92 -19.27
N GLY A 92 7.29 11.41 -20.48
CA GLY A 92 7.69 12.03 -21.73
C GLY A 92 9.06 11.57 -22.27
N LEU A 93 9.79 10.69 -21.58
CA LEU A 93 11.00 10.08 -22.14
C LEU A 93 10.68 9.33 -23.44
N GLN A 94 11.38 9.67 -24.52
CA GLN A 94 11.24 9.01 -25.82
C GLN A 94 12.45 8.14 -26.13
N ILE A 95 12.20 6.90 -26.54
CA ILE A 95 13.23 5.95 -26.96
C ILE A 95 12.93 5.53 -28.40
N ASN A 96 13.88 5.78 -29.29
CA ASN A 96 13.75 5.48 -30.70
C ASN A 96 14.79 4.46 -31.15
N PHE A 97 14.32 3.48 -31.91
CA PHE A 97 15.15 2.47 -32.56
C PHE A 97 14.86 2.47 -34.06
N GLN A 98 15.85 2.09 -34.86
CA GLN A 98 15.63 1.80 -36.27
C GLN A 98 16.17 0.40 -36.59
N VAL A 99 15.34 -0.45 -37.20
CA VAL A 99 15.72 -1.81 -37.56
C VAL A 99 16.96 -1.78 -38.46
N GLY A 100 17.93 -2.65 -38.17
CA GLY A 100 19.20 -2.70 -38.89
C GLY A 100 20.20 -1.58 -38.54
N LYS A 101 19.85 -0.61 -37.67
CA LYS A 101 20.78 0.39 -37.15
C LYS A 101 21.22 0.05 -35.73
N LYS A 102 22.50 0.25 -35.48
CA LYS A 102 23.18 0.00 -34.20
C LYS A 102 23.15 1.21 -33.25
N ASN A 103 22.29 2.19 -33.51
CA ASN A 103 22.16 3.36 -32.65
C ASN A 103 20.72 3.45 -32.18
N MET A 104 20.53 3.73 -30.90
CA MET A 104 19.25 4.16 -30.35
C MET A 104 19.32 5.62 -29.98
N VAL A 105 18.19 6.31 -30.01
CA VAL A 105 18.10 7.71 -29.60
C VAL A 105 17.18 7.78 -28.39
N VAL A 106 17.72 8.25 -27.26
CA VAL A 106 16.97 8.48 -26.02
C VAL A 106 16.84 9.98 -25.85
N ASN A 107 15.62 10.51 -25.99
CA ASN A 107 15.34 11.93 -26.23
C ASN A 107 16.16 12.46 -27.41
N ASP A 108 17.18 13.28 -27.16
CA ASP A 108 18.09 13.82 -28.19
C ASP A 108 19.49 13.20 -28.15
N SER A 109 19.72 12.26 -27.23
CA SER A 109 21.03 11.62 -27.02
C SER A 109 21.13 10.31 -27.80
N THR A 110 22.11 10.22 -28.69
CA THR A 110 22.40 8.98 -29.41
C THR A 110 23.25 8.05 -28.54
N LYS A 111 22.79 6.82 -28.35
CA LYS A 111 23.51 5.74 -27.67
C LYS A 111 23.83 4.62 -28.67
N SER A 112 25.10 4.20 -28.69
CA SER A 112 25.56 3.09 -29.54
C SER A 112 25.18 1.75 -28.93
N MET A 113 24.76 0.83 -29.79
CA MET A 113 24.45 -0.57 -29.52
C MET A 113 25.39 -1.44 -30.34
N ASP A 114 25.83 -2.55 -29.79
CA ASP A 114 26.68 -3.51 -30.51
C ASP A 114 25.88 -4.48 -31.42
N VAL A 115 24.55 -4.54 -31.29
CA VAL A 115 23.64 -5.19 -32.25
C VAL A 115 22.45 -4.30 -32.60
N ALA A 116 21.93 -4.47 -33.82
CA ALA A 116 20.76 -3.74 -34.28
C ALA A 116 19.46 -4.48 -33.91
N PRO A 117 18.32 -3.77 -33.79
CA PRO A 117 17.01 -4.39 -33.73
C PRO A 117 16.72 -5.18 -35.02
N GLU A 118 16.00 -6.29 -34.88
CA GLU A 118 15.59 -7.16 -35.99
C GLU A 118 14.07 -7.18 -36.12
N ASN A 119 13.55 -7.19 -37.35
CA ASN A 119 12.13 -7.35 -37.61
C ASN A 119 11.88 -8.75 -38.17
N ILE A 120 11.27 -9.62 -37.36
CA ILE A 120 10.97 -11.00 -37.73
C ILE A 120 9.45 -11.14 -37.80
N LYS A 121 8.92 -11.35 -39.02
CA LYS A 121 7.48 -11.52 -39.27
C LYS A 121 6.62 -10.40 -38.66
N GLY A 122 7.09 -9.15 -38.71
CA GLY A 122 6.35 -7.99 -38.19
C GLY A 122 6.46 -7.82 -36.67
N ARG A 123 7.47 -8.41 -36.02
CA ARG A 123 7.79 -8.20 -34.61
C ARG A 123 9.23 -7.71 -34.49
N VAL A 124 9.41 -6.58 -33.82
CA VAL A 124 10.74 -6.01 -33.56
C VAL A 124 11.33 -6.69 -32.33
N TYR A 125 12.52 -7.23 -32.48
CA TYR A 125 13.31 -7.87 -31.44
C TYR A 125 14.57 -7.07 -31.16
N LEU A 126 14.97 -7.02 -29.90
CA LEU A 126 16.21 -6.42 -29.46
C LEU A 126 16.64 -7.10 -28.16
N PRO A 127 17.96 -7.19 -27.85
CA PRO A 127 18.39 -7.57 -26.51
C PRO A 127 17.77 -6.67 -25.46
N ILE A 128 17.14 -7.28 -24.47
CA ILE A 128 16.32 -6.62 -23.46
C ILE A 128 17.06 -5.50 -22.70
N ARG A 129 18.38 -5.64 -22.57
CA ARG A 129 19.26 -4.70 -21.86
C ARG A 129 19.17 -3.25 -22.34
N TYR A 130 19.00 -2.97 -23.63
CA TYR A 130 19.05 -1.57 -24.09
C TYR A 130 17.82 -0.76 -23.67
N ILE A 131 16.66 -1.41 -23.65
CA ILE A 131 15.43 -0.78 -23.14
C ILE A 131 15.53 -0.64 -21.63
N ALA A 132 16.02 -1.67 -20.95
CA ALA A 132 16.24 -1.64 -19.51
C ALA A 132 17.21 -0.52 -19.09
N GLU A 133 18.37 -0.40 -19.74
CA GLU A 133 19.36 0.65 -19.52
C GLU A 133 18.78 2.04 -19.81
N ALA A 134 17.98 2.19 -20.88
CA ALA A 134 17.32 3.46 -21.21
C ALA A 134 16.30 3.89 -20.14
N LEU A 135 15.66 2.91 -19.48
CA LEU A 135 14.67 3.12 -18.42
C LEU A 135 15.25 3.01 -17.01
N ASN A 136 16.57 2.80 -16.87
CA ASN A 136 17.24 2.54 -15.60
C ASN A 136 16.61 1.36 -14.82
N ARG A 137 16.54 0.19 -15.46
CA ARG A 137 16.03 -1.07 -14.91
C ARG A 137 17.14 -2.12 -14.86
N GLY A 138 17.18 -2.91 -13.79
CA GLY A 138 18.09 -4.05 -13.66
C GLY A 138 17.69 -5.20 -14.59
N VAL A 139 18.69 -5.93 -15.08
CA VAL A 139 18.51 -7.14 -15.91
C VAL A 139 19.46 -8.23 -15.45
N THR A 140 18.95 -9.45 -15.32
CA THR A 140 19.72 -10.62 -14.88
C THR A 140 19.53 -11.79 -15.83
N TRP A 141 20.63 -12.41 -16.27
CA TRP A 141 20.60 -13.67 -17.02
C TRP A 141 20.69 -14.86 -16.09
N HIS A 142 19.80 -15.83 -16.26
CA HIS A 142 19.77 -17.08 -15.50
C HIS A 142 20.11 -18.25 -16.45
N ALA A 143 21.40 -18.61 -16.51
CA ALA A 143 21.91 -19.58 -17.48
C ALA A 143 21.28 -20.97 -17.39
N GLN A 144 21.05 -21.47 -16.17
CA GLN A 144 20.47 -22.81 -15.95
C GLN A 144 19.01 -22.92 -16.40
N GLU A 145 18.30 -21.80 -16.38
CA GLU A 145 16.87 -21.71 -16.69
C GLU A 145 16.62 -21.11 -18.08
N GLU A 146 17.69 -20.75 -18.80
CA GLU A 146 17.67 -20.08 -20.10
C GLU A 146 16.68 -18.90 -20.16
N ARG A 147 16.68 -18.07 -19.11
CA ARG A 147 15.78 -16.91 -18.98
C ARG A 147 16.51 -15.62 -18.64
N VAL A 148 15.92 -14.50 -19.04
CA VAL A 148 16.29 -13.17 -18.59
C VAL A 148 15.19 -12.60 -17.71
N SER A 149 15.58 -12.05 -16.57
CA SER A 149 14.73 -11.30 -15.65
C SER A 149 14.98 -9.81 -15.83
N ILE A 150 13.91 -9.01 -15.81
CA ILE A 150 13.98 -7.54 -15.84
C ILE A 150 13.17 -6.96 -14.70
N GLN A 151 13.71 -5.94 -14.05
CA GLN A 151 12.97 -5.17 -13.05
C GLN A 151 11.81 -4.43 -13.74
N MET A 152 10.59 -4.62 -13.23
CA MET A 152 9.39 -3.97 -13.76
C MET A 152 9.29 -2.51 -13.32
N GLU A 153 8.33 -1.81 -13.92
CA GLU A 153 7.87 -0.52 -13.40
C GLU A 153 7.32 -0.65 -11.98
N ASP A 154 7.76 0.24 -11.08
CA ASP A 154 7.27 0.27 -9.70
C ASP A 154 5.95 1.05 -9.60
N TYR A 155 4.90 0.44 -10.16
CA TYR A 155 3.54 0.98 -10.12
C TYR A 155 3.04 1.21 -8.69
N LEU A 156 3.51 0.42 -7.72
CA LEU A 156 3.07 0.49 -6.34
C LEU A 156 3.70 1.68 -5.62
N ALA A 157 5.01 1.94 -5.81
CA ALA A 157 5.63 3.15 -5.29
C ALA A 157 5.04 4.42 -5.93
N LYS A 158 4.76 4.39 -7.24
CA LYS A 158 4.04 5.48 -7.91
C LYS A 158 2.64 5.68 -7.32
N ALA A 159 1.86 4.61 -7.12
CA ALA A 159 0.52 4.71 -6.54
C ALA A 159 0.56 5.29 -5.12
N LEU A 160 1.51 4.87 -4.28
CA LEU A 160 1.72 5.44 -2.95
C LEU A 160 2.09 6.93 -2.99
N LYS A 161 2.90 7.35 -3.97
CA LYS A 161 3.20 8.77 -4.20
C LYS A 161 1.95 9.55 -4.59
N GLU A 162 1.14 9.03 -5.51
CA GLU A 162 -0.12 9.64 -5.93
C GLU A 162 -1.12 9.78 -4.75
N ILE A 163 -1.21 8.76 -3.88
CA ILE A 163 -2.02 8.84 -2.64
C ILE A 163 -1.55 9.99 -1.76
N LYS A 164 -0.22 10.15 -1.56
CA LYS A 164 0.34 11.27 -0.78
C LYS A 164 0.05 12.63 -1.40
N MET A 165 -0.09 12.70 -2.73
CA MET A 165 -0.45 13.92 -3.46
C MET A 165 -1.96 14.16 -3.54
N GLY A 166 -2.79 13.24 -3.02
CA GLY A 166 -4.26 13.33 -3.08
C GLY A 166 -4.86 12.86 -4.41
N SER A 167 -4.05 12.37 -5.34
CA SER A 167 -4.45 11.90 -6.67
C SER A 167 -4.96 10.45 -6.65
N TYR A 168 -6.04 10.19 -5.91
CA TYR A 168 -6.55 8.82 -5.70
C TYR A 168 -6.96 8.09 -6.98
N PRO A 169 -7.62 8.71 -7.98
CA PRO A 169 -7.95 8.02 -9.24
C PRO A 169 -6.71 7.52 -9.99
N THR A 170 -5.63 8.31 -10.01
CA THR A 170 -4.35 7.91 -10.62
C THR A 170 -3.72 6.74 -9.87
N ALA A 171 -3.73 6.77 -8.53
CA ALA A 171 -3.24 5.67 -7.71
C ALA A 171 -4.00 4.36 -7.97
N ILE A 172 -5.33 4.44 -8.09
CA ILE A 172 -6.19 3.30 -8.41
C ILE A 172 -5.83 2.72 -9.79
N SER A 173 -5.68 3.58 -10.80
CA SER A 173 -5.29 3.17 -12.16
C SER A 173 -3.92 2.47 -12.17
N LEU A 174 -2.93 3.01 -11.45
CA LEU A 174 -1.61 2.37 -11.30
C LEU A 174 -1.70 0.99 -10.62
N CYS A 175 -2.56 0.85 -9.61
CA CYS A 175 -2.80 -0.46 -8.99
C CYS A 175 -3.50 -1.43 -9.94
N GLU A 176 -4.41 -0.95 -10.81
CA GLU A 176 -5.06 -1.76 -11.83
C GLU A 176 -4.09 -2.22 -12.92
N LYS A 177 -3.17 -1.35 -13.34
CA LYS A 177 -2.03 -1.74 -14.20
C LYS A 177 -1.19 -2.83 -13.54
N MET A 178 -0.87 -2.70 -12.26
CA MET A 178 -0.14 -3.76 -11.55
C MET A 178 -0.94 -5.06 -11.44
N SER A 179 -2.25 -4.96 -11.15
CA SER A 179 -3.15 -6.12 -11.03
C SER A 179 -3.38 -6.85 -12.35
N SER A 180 -3.25 -6.18 -13.50
CA SER A 180 -3.37 -6.85 -14.80
C SER A 180 -2.14 -7.71 -15.13
N ILE A 181 -0.96 -7.30 -14.64
CA ILE A 181 0.31 -8.01 -14.85
C ILE A 181 0.55 -9.07 -13.77
N SER A 182 0.21 -8.75 -12.52
CA SER A 182 0.28 -9.64 -11.35
C SER A 182 -1.06 -9.64 -10.60
N PRO A 183 -2.03 -10.47 -11.04
CA PRO A 183 -3.36 -10.53 -10.42
C PRO A 183 -3.36 -10.93 -8.94
N ASN A 184 -2.31 -11.66 -8.52
CA ASN A 184 -2.10 -12.14 -7.15
C ASN A 184 -1.13 -11.25 -6.36
N SER A 185 -0.96 -9.99 -6.74
CA SER A 185 -0.21 -9.02 -5.93
C SER A 185 -1.05 -8.53 -4.75
N ALA A 186 -0.85 -9.11 -3.56
CA ALA A 186 -1.51 -8.64 -2.33
C ALA A 186 -1.24 -7.14 -2.06
N PRO A 187 0.00 -6.62 -2.18
CA PRO A 187 0.28 -5.20 -2.01
C PRO A 187 -0.51 -4.30 -2.97
N SER A 188 -0.70 -4.71 -4.24
CA SER A 188 -1.52 -3.96 -5.21
C SER A 188 -2.95 -3.78 -4.71
N HIS A 189 -3.58 -4.85 -4.20
CA HIS A 189 -4.93 -4.79 -3.64
C HIS A 189 -4.98 -3.97 -2.35
N THR A 190 -3.96 -4.03 -1.49
CA THR A 190 -3.89 -3.18 -0.28
C THR A 190 -3.78 -1.70 -0.65
N ILE A 191 -2.90 -1.33 -1.58
CA ILE A 191 -2.70 0.08 -1.98
C ILE A 191 -3.93 0.61 -2.73
N LYS A 192 -4.59 -0.22 -3.56
CA LYS A 192 -5.87 0.13 -4.18
C LYS A 192 -6.94 0.40 -3.12
N GLY A 193 -7.04 -0.46 -2.11
CA GLY A 193 -7.97 -0.25 -0.99
C GLY A 193 -7.70 1.05 -0.25
N LEU A 194 -6.42 1.39 -0.04
CA LEU A 194 -6.02 2.65 0.60
C LEU A 194 -6.47 3.87 -0.22
N ALA A 195 -6.22 3.87 -1.52
CA ALA A 195 -6.66 4.95 -2.41
C ALA A 195 -8.20 5.10 -2.42
N LEU A 196 -8.94 3.98 -2.47
CA LEU A 196 -10.40 3.98 -2.44
C LEU A 196 -10.94 4.52 -1.10
N SER A 197 -10.33 4.11 0.02
CA SER A 197 -10.69 4.60 1.35
C SER A 197 -10.49 6.11 1.48
N GLN A 198 -9.39 6.63 0.93
CA GLN A 198 -9.11 8.08 0.95
C GLN A 198 -10.02 8.88 0.00
N GLN A 199 -10.55 8.23 -1.03
CA GLN A 199 -11.60 8.79 -1.88
C GLN A 199 -12.99 8.77 -1.20
N GLY A 200 -13.14 8.10 -0.06
CA GLY A 200 -14.41 7.88 0.63
C GLY A 200 -15.23 6.70 0.08
N ASN A 201 -14.68 5.92 -0.85
CA ASN A 201 -15.29 4.68 -1.34
C ASN A 201 -14.92 3.50 -0.43
N TYR A 202 -15.56 3.44 0.73
CA TYR A 202 -15.22 2.47 1.76
C TYR A 202 -15.65 1.04 1.39
N GLU A 203 -16.77 0.86 0.68
CA GLU A 203 -17.20 -0.44 0.17
C GLU A 203 -16.17 -1.04 -0.80
N GLY A 204 -15.69 -0.21 -1.74
CA GLY A 204 -14.62 -0.59 -2.66
C GLY A 204 -13.32 -0.92 -1.93
N ALA A 205 -12.97 -0.11 -0.91
CA ALA A 205 -11.79 -0.36 -0.07
C ALA A 205 -11.87 -1.73 0.64
N ILE A 206 -13.01 -2.04 1.26
CA ILE A 206 -13.25 -3.33 1.93
C ILE A 206 -13.10 -4.51 0.96
N ALA A 207 -13.63 -4.39 -0.26
CA ALA A 207 -13.49 -5.42 -1.28
C ALA A 207 -12.01 -5.64 -1.66
N SER A 208 -11.26 -4.55 -1.89
CA SER A 208 -9.84 -4.60 -2.18
C SER A 208 -9.01 -5.21 -1.04
N TYR A 209 -9.23 -4.79 0.20
CA TYR A 209 -8.54 -5.40 1.35
C TYR A 209 -8.89 -6.87 1.55
N THR A 210 -10.15 -7.25 1.31
CA THR A 210 -10.57 -8.66 1.38
C THR A 210 -9.84 -9.52 0.35
N LYS A 211 -9.65 -9.02 -0.87
CA LYS A 211 -8.84 -9.70 -1.88
C LYS A 211 -7.37 -9.80 -1.47
N SER A 212 -6.80 -8.72 -0.92
CA SER A 212 -5.44 -8.73 -0.36
C SER A 212 -5.26 -9.79 0.73
N ILE A 213 -6.20 -9.89 1.68
CA ILE A 213 -6.22 -10.90 2.74
C ILE A 213 -6.32 -12.32 2.16
N GLY A 214 -7.14 -12.53 1.13
CA GLY A 214 -7.25 -13.83 0.46
C GLY A 214 -5.96 -14.28 -0.21
N ILE A 215 -5.13 -13.35 -0.67
CA ILE A 215 -3.83 -13.62 -1.30
C ILE A 215 -2.74 -13.80 -0.24
N ASN A 216 -2.65 -12.88 0.72
CA ASN A 216 -1.69 -12.92 1.82
C ASN A 216 -2.41 -12.74 3.17
N PRO A 217 -2.84 -13.85 3.80
CA PRO A 217 -3.60 -13.80 5.06
C PRO A 217 -2.75 -13.44 6.29
N ASN A 218 -1.42 -13.35 6.14
CA ASN A 218 -0.48 -13.06 7.23
C ASN A 218 -0.12 -11.58 7.35
N ASN A 219 -0.62 -10.72 6.46
CA ASN A 219 -0.37 -9.28 6.54
C ASN A 219 -1.35 -8.61 7.52
N PRO A 220 -0.93 -8.16 8.71
CA PRO A 220 -1.81 -7.52 9.69
C PRO A 220 -2.41 -6.20 9.16
N LEU A 221 -1.67 -5.44 8.35
CA LEU A 221 -2.12 -4.15 7.83
C LEU A 221 -3.39 -4.26 6.98
N SER A 222 -3.53 -5.32 6.19
CA SER A 222 -4.74 -5.51 5.37
C SER A 222 -6.00 -5.70 6.22
N TYR A 223 -5.89 -6.30 7.41
CA TYR A 223 -7.01 -6.39 8.35
C TYR A 223 -7.29 -5.05 9.01
N ILE A 224 -6.25 -4.34 9.46
CA ILE A 224 -6.41 -3.02 10.09
C ILE A 224 -7.08 -2.03 9.13
N TYR A 225 -6.61 -1.93 7.90
CA TYR A 225 -7.22 -1.02 6.93
C TYR A 225 -8.66 -1.41 6.56
N ARG A 226 -8.98 -2.72 6.57
CA ARG A 226 -10.37 -3.17 6.39
C ARG A 226 -11.24 -2.83 7.59
N ALA A 227 -10.73 -2.95 8.81
CA ALA A 227 -11.41 -2.55 10.03
C ALA A 227 -11.74 -1.04 10.00
N GLU A 228 -10.77 -0.20 9.60
CA GLU A 228 -10.96 1.24 9.44
C GLU A 228 -12.03 1.57 8.40
N ALA A 229 -11.97 0.95 7.21
CA ALA A 229 -12.99 1.17 6.18
C ALA A 229 -14.39 0.73 6.64
N ARG A 230 -14.51 -0.37 7.40
CA ARG A 230 -15.78 -0.81 7.99
C ARG A 230 -16.31 0.20 9.02
N TRP A 231 -15.44 0.76 9.85
CA TRP A 231 -15.83 1.79 10.82
C TRP A 231 -16.47 3.00 10.15
N GLN A 232 -15.93 3.44 9.00
CA GLN A 232 -16.45 4.59 8.26
C GLN A 232 -17.85 4.39 7.70
N ILE A 233 -18.22 3.15 7.33
CA ILE A 233 -19.58 2.83 6.85
C ILE A 233 -20.58 2.81 8.02
N GLN A 234 -20.15 2.35 9.19
CA GLN A 234 -21.05 1.96 10.27
C GLN A 234 -21.49 3.12 11.19
N LEU A 235 -21.20 4.38 10.82
CA LEU A 235 -21.41 5.57 11.65
C LEU A 235 -22.86 5.77 12.17
N ASN A 236 -23.85 5.10 11.58
CA ASN A 236 -25.26 5.24 11.95
C ASN A 236 -25.87 4.02 12.67
N THR A 237 -25.22 2.85 12.69
CA THR A 237 -25.78 1.63 13.33
C THR A 237 -24.66 0.66 13.71
N PRO A 238 -23.90 0.87 14.78
CA PRO A 238 -22.58 0.24 15.00
C PRO A 238 -22.63 -1.28 15.20
N ASN A 239 -22.57 -2.07 14.12
CA ASN A 239 -22.12 -3.45 14.21
C ASN A 239 -20.59 -3.44 14.20
N ILE A 240 -19.99 -3.40 15.38
CA ILE A 240 -18.54 -3.35 15.55
C ILE A 240 -17.88 -4.73 15.56
N ASP A 241 -18.65 -5.83 15.57
CA ASP A 241 -18.10 -7.19 15.64
C ASP A 241 -17.16 -7.51 14.46
N PRO A 242 -17.48 -7.17 13.19
CA PRO A 242 -16.56 -7.39 12.08
C PRO A 242 -15.27 -6.56 12.21
N ILE A 243 -15.32 -5.41 12.88
CA ILE A 243 -14.18 -4.51 13.07
C ILE A 243 -13.27 -5.08 14.16
N ILE A 244 -13.86 -5.49 15.29
CA ILE A 244 -13.16 -6.18 16.38
C ILE A 244 -12.51 -7.47 15.88
N ASN A 245 -13.20 -8.25 15.03
CA ASN A 245 -12.65 -9.46 14.45
C ASN A 245 -11.42 -9.17 13.59
N ASP A 246 -11.48 -8.16 12.72
CA ASP A 246 -10.34 -7.79 11.87
C ASP A 246 -9.14 -7.32 12.71
N ILE A 247 -9.36 -6.49 13.73
CA ILE A 247 -8.26 -6.08 14.63
C ILE A 247 -7.71 -7.27 15.42
N SER A 248 -8.57 -8.21 15.83
CA SER A 248 -8.12 -9.44 16.49
C SER A 248 -7.24 -10.30 15.58
N GLN A 249 -7.61 -10.45 14.30
CA GLN A 249 -6.76 -11.10 13.31
C GLN A 249 -5.42 -10.37 13.14
N ALA A 250 -5.41 -9.04 13.11
CA ALA A 250 -4.16 -8.27 13.04
C ALA A 250 -3.26 -8.52 14.26
N ILE A 251 -3.83 -8.51 15.48
CA ILE A 251 -3.13 -8.83 16.73
C ILE A 251 -2.54 -10.25 16.69
N ASP A 252 -3.30 -11.22 16.18
CA ASP A 252 -2.83 -12.61 16.08
C ASP A 252 -1.62 -12.74 15.13
N LYS A 253 -1.52 -11.91 14.09
CA LYS A 253 -0.38 -11.93 13.15
C LYS A 253 0.80 -11.13 13.65
N SER A 254 0.55 -9.97 14.25
CA SER A 254 1.58 -9.07 14.75
C SER A 254 1.01 -8.24 15.90
N PRO A 255 1.20 -8.67 17.17
CA PRO A 255 0.71 -7.91 18.31
C PRO A 255 1.51 -6.62 18.48
N THR A 256 0.83 -5.48 18.49
CA THR A 256 1.44 -4.16 18.76
C THR A 256 0.59 -3.37 19.76
N PRO A 257 1.17 -2.41 20.51
CA PRO A 257 0.43 -1.52 21.40
C PRO A 257 -0.74 -0.82 20.68
N GLU A 258 -0.52 -0.37 19.45
CA GLU A 258 -1.52 0.31 18.63
C GLU A 258 -2.74 -0.57 18.37
N TYR A 259 -2.55 -1.83 17.94
CA TYR A 259 -3.67 -2.72 17.62
C TYR A 259 -4.50 -3.07 18.85
N TYR A 260 -3.84 -3.31 19.98
CA TYR A 260 -4.54 -3.48 21.26
C TYR A 260 -5.34 -2.23 21.64
N CYS A 261 -4.76 -1.04 21.50
CA CYS A 261 -5.45 0.23 21.76
C CYS A 261 -6.63 0.48 20.81
N MET A 262 -6.52 0.12 19.54
CA MET A 262 -7.61 0.20 18.57
C MET A 262 -8.79 -0.68 19.01
N ARG A 263 -8.53 -1.93 19.40
CA ARG A 263 -9.59 -2.84 19.88
C ARG A 263 -10.16 -2.40 21.22
N ALA A 264 -9.31 -1.91 22.14
CA ALA A 264 -9.74 -1.35 23.42
C ALA A 264 -10.70 -0.18 23.22
N GLY A 265 -10.44 0.71 22.25
CA GLY A 265 -11.34 1.80 21.88
C GLY A 265 -12.73 1.33 21.46
N LEU A 266 -12.82 0.25 20.67
CA LEU A 266 -14.10 -0.35 20.26
C LEU A 266 -14.84 -1.03 21.41
N TYR A 267 -14.11 -1.69 22.31
CA TYR A 267 -14.72 -2.28 23.52
C TYR A 267 -15.28 -1.21 24.43
N ASN A 268 -14.52 -0.15 24.62
CA ASN A 268 -14.96 1.04 25.34
C ASN A 268 -16.23 1.65 24.73
N TYR A 269 -16.26 1.81 23.41
CA TYR A 269 -17.44 2.29 22.67
C TYR A 269 -18.67 1.39 22.84
N SER A 270 -18.50 0.07 22.96
CA SER A 270 -19.59 -0.89 23.16
C SER A 270 -19.95 -1.16 24.63
N GLY A 271 -19.31 -0.48 25.57
CA GLY A 271 -19.53 -0.70 27.01
C GLY A 271 -18.85 -1.96 27.57
N ALA A 272 -18.01 -2.63 26.78
CA ALA A 272 -17.22 -3.80 27.21
C ALA A 272 -15.93 -3.38 27.95
N TYR A 273 -16.06 -2.58 29.00
CA TYR A 273 -14.95 -1.92 29.69
C TYR A 273 -13.89 -2.88 30.23
N ASP A 274 -14.28 -4.03 30.77
CA ASP A 274 -13.32 -5.03 31.26
C ASP A 274 -12.39 -5.54 30.15
N LYS A 275 -12.93 -5.74 28.93
CA LYS A 275 -12.11 -6.13 27.78
C LYS A 275 -11.19 -5.00 27.33
N ALA A 276 -11.66 -3.76 27.38
CA ALA A 276 -10.85 -2.59 27.07
C ALA A 276 -9.66 -2.46 28.03
N ILE A 277 -9.88 -2.64 29.34
CA ILE A 277 -8.83 -2.61 30.37
C ILE A 277 -7.79 -3.71 30.11
N ILE A 278 -8.23 -4.94 29.80
CA ILE A 278 -7.33 -6.06 29.47
C ILE A 278 -6.44 -5.70 28.27
N ASP A 279 -7.01 -5.17 27.19
CA ASP A 279 -6.23 -4.80 26.01
C ASP A 279 -5.30 -3.62 26.27
N CYS A 280 -5.72 -2.62 27.05
CA CYS A 280 -4.83 -1.52 27.44
C CYS A 280 -3.66 -2.01 28.29
N ASN A 281 -3.89 -2.96 29.20
CA ASN A 281 -2.81 -3.57 29.98
C ASN A 281 -1.82 -4.35 29.09
N LYS A 282 -2.30 -5.04 28.05
CA LYS A 282 -1.42 -5.67 27.06
C LYS A 282 -0.62 -4.65 26.26
N ALA A 283 -1.23 -3.55 25.84
CA ALA A 283 -0.53 -2.46 25.14
C ALA A 283 0.56 -1.83 26.02
N ILE A 284 0.26 -1.51 27.28
CA ILE A 284 1.23 -0.97 28.26
C ILE A 284 2.38 -1.95 28.53
N ALA A 285 2.08 -3.25 28.59
CA ALA A 285 3.11 -4.28 28.77
C ALA A 285 4.05 -4.41 27.57
N LEU A 286 3.55 -4.14 26.34
CA LEU A 286 4.37 -4.11 25.13
C LEU A 286 5.20 -2.82 25.02
N ASP A 287 4.60 -1.68 25.34
CA ASP A 287 5.26 -0.39 25.39
C ASP A 287 4.70 0.48 26.53
N ASN A 288 5.50 0.64 27.58
CA ASN A 288 5.14 1.44 28.76
C ASN A 288 5.27 2.96 28.53
N GLN A 289 5.73 3.39 27.35
CA GLN A 289 5.74 4.78 26.93
C GLN A 289 4.55 5.11 26.02
N TYR A 290 3.73 4.12 25.64
CA TYR A 290 2.58 4.33 24.77
C TYR A 290 1.39 4.97 25.51
N LYS A 291 1.44 6.30 25.66
CA LYS A 291 0.47 7.10 26.43
C LYS A 291 -0.99 6.82 26.08
N THR A 292 -1.29 6.56 24.80
CA THR A 292 -2.65 6.26 24.33
C THR A 292 -3.27 5.09 25.08
N ALA A 293 -2.48 4.07 25.46
CA ALA A 293 -2.98 2.94 26.23
C ALA A 293 -3.41 3.32 27.64
N TYR A 294 -2.65 4.18 28.32
CA TYR A 294 -2.99 4.66 29.65
C TYR A 294 -4.28 5.48 29.64
N TYR A 295 -4.44 6.40 28.68
CA TYR A 295 -5.68 7.18 28.56
C TYR A 295 -6.89 6.31 28.23
N ARG A 296 -6.76 5.37 27.30
CA ARG A 296 -7.87 4.45 26.97
C ARG A 296 -8.27 3.59 28.17
N ARG A 297 -7.32 3.22 29.02
CA ARG A 297 -7.59 2.50 30.28
C ARG A 297 -8.26 3.41 31.32
N ALA A 298 -7.76 4.64 31.47
CA ALA A 298 -8.34 5.64 32.37
C ALA A 298 -9.81 5.92 32.03
N PHE A 299 -10.14 6.06 30.73
CA PHE A 299 -11.52 6.20 30.29
C PHE A 299 -12.36 4.95 30.53
N ALA A 300 -11.80 3.75 30.32
CA ALA A 300 -12.50 2.50 30.62
C ALA A 300 -12.88 2.39 32.10
N TYR A 301 -11.94 2.71 33.01
CA TYR A 301 -12.21 2.77 34.44
C TYR A 301 -13.21 3.87 34.81
N CYS A 302 -13.08 5.06 34.22
CA CYS A 302 -14.02 6.16 34.43
C CYS A 302 -15.46 5.75 34.12
N LEU A 303 -15.69 5.07 33.00
CA LEU A 303 -17.03 4.69 32.58
C LEU A 303 -17.59 3.48 33.32
N LYS A 304 -16.70 2.61 33.78
CA LYS A 304 -17.07 1.43 34.57
C LYS A 304 -17.37 1.79 36.03
N GLU A 305 -16.55 2.66 36.62
CA GLU A 305 -16.45 2.83 38.09
C GLU A 305 -16.58 4.31 38.53
N GLY A 306 -16.60 5.26 37.59
CA GLY A 306 -16.82 6.69 37.86
C GLY A 306 -15.54 7.51 38.02
N ASN A 307 -15.73 8.79 38.40
CA ASN A 307 -14.67 9.80 38.40
C ASN A 307 -13.51 9.49 39.38
N GLU A 308 -13.77 8.79 40.49
CA GLU A 308 -12.70 8.42 41.44
C GLU A 308 -11.68 7.47 40.80
N ALA A 309 -12.16 6.49 40.03
CA ALA A 309 -11.29 5.58 39.29
C ALA A 309 -10.50 6.33 38.21
N PHE A 310 -11.13 7.32 37.55
CA PHE A 310 -10.44 8.17 36.58
C PHE A 310 -9.34 9.01 37.23
N GLN A 311 -9.59 9.63 38.39
CA GLN A 311 -8.58 10.37 39.15
C GLN A 311 -7.37 9.49 39.51
N GLY A 312 -7.62 8.24 39.96
CA GLY A 312 -6.55 7.28 40.26
C GLY A 312 -5.69 6.94 39.04
N GLU A 313 -6.31 6.75 37.89
CA GLU A 313 -5.59 6.48 36.64
C GLU A 313 -4.83 7.72 36.13
N LEU A 314 -5.39 8.93 36.24
CA LEU A 314 -4.70 10.18 35.91
C LEU A 314 -3.50 10.43 36.83
N ALA A 315 -3.60 10.13 38.12
CA ALA A 315 -2.47 10.18 39.04
C ALA A 315 -1.37 9.19 38.63
N SER A 316 -1.75 7.99 38.19
CA SER A 316 -0.80 6.99 37.65
C SER A 316 -0.13 7.48 36.36
N ILE A 317 -0.88 8.14 35.47
CA ILE A 317 -0.34 8.77 34.25
C ILE A 317 0.67 9.85 34.62
N LEU A 318 0.35 10.75 35.55
CA LEU A 318 1.26 11.82 35.98
C LEU A 318 2.49 11.27 36.71
N ASN A 319 2.38 10.15 37.42
CA ASN A 319 3.55 9.50 38.00
C ASN A 319 4.49 8.94 36.91
N GLN A 320 3.94 8.34 35.86
CA GLN A 320 4.71 7.81 34.73
C GLN A 320 5.22 8.91 33.78
N PHE A 321 4.42 9.96 33.58
CA PHE A 321 4.63 11.07 32.68
C PHE A 321 4.41 12.40 33.42
N PRO A 322 5.38 12.87 34.25
CA PRO A 322 5.19 14.02 35.14
C PRO A 322 4.83 15.34 34.46
N ASN A 323 5.19 15.50 33.18
CA ASN A 323 4.93 16.71 32.39
C ASN A 323 3.74 16.55 31.44
N ASP A 324 2.84 15.59 31.69
CA ASP A 324 1.67 15.40 30.83
C ASP A 324 0.61 16.49 31.07
N GLU A 325 0.52 17.43 30.13
CA GLU A 325 -0.41 18.55 30.18
C GLU A 325 -1.86 18.09 30.16
N LYS A 326 -2.19 17.05 29.39
CA LYS A 326 -3.57 16.56 29.23
C LYS A 326 -4.05 15.90 30.52
N ALA A 327 -3.22 15.08 31.16
CA ALA A 327 -3.57 14.51 32.46
C ALA A 327 -3.72 15.59 33.53
N THR A 328 -2.85 16.61 33.52
CA THR A 328 -2.93 17.75 34.44
C THR A 328 -4.24 18.52 34.26
N GLN A 329 -4.65 18.79 33.02
CA GLN A 329 -5.91 19.47 32.70
C GLN A 329 -7.13 18.66 33.15
N TYR A 330 -7.17 17.35 32.90
CA TYR A 330 -8.26 16.51 33.38
C TYR A 330 -8.34 16.47 34.91
N MET A 331 -7.19 16.38 35.60
CA MET A 331 -7.15 16.44 37.06
C MET A 331 -7.68 17.78 37.60
N GLN A 332 -7.31 18.89 36.99
CA GLN A 332 -7.83 20.21 37.37
C GLN A 332 -9.35 20.32 37.19
N LEU A 333 -9.88 19.81 36.06
CA LEU A 333 -11.31 19.81 35.78
C LEU A 333 -12.11 18.98 36.80
N LEU A 334 -11.59 17.83 37.21
CA LEU A 334 -12.24 17.01 38.24
C LEU A 334 -12.21 17.69 39.61
N ASN A 335 -11.15 18.43 39.92
CA ASN A 335 -11.02 19.19 41.18
C ASN A 335 -11.97 20.40 41.25
N THR A 336 -12.47 20.91 40.13
CA THR A 336 -13.51 21.97 40.13
C THR A 336 -14.92 21.45 40.40
N GLY A 337 -15.08 20.16 40.70
CA GLY A 337 -16.38 19.53 40.92
C GLY A 337 -17.17 19.31 39.64
N SER A 338 -16.54 19.46 38.48
CA SER A 338 -17.15 19.17 37.18
C SER A 338 -17.32 17.66 37.04
N VAL A 339 -18.52 17.23 36.62
CA VAL A 339 -18.73 15.84 36.19
C VAL A 339 -18.09 15.71 34.82
N PHE A 340 -17.09 14.84 34.70
CA PHE A 340 -16.55 14.49 33.40
C PHE A 340 -17.59 13.66 32.65
N GLU A 341 -18.24 14.27 31.67
CA GLU A 341 -19.11 13.57 30.72
C GLU A 341 -18.30 13.30 29.45
N LEU A 342 -18.12 12.01 29.12
CA LEU A 342 -17.41 11.60 27.92
C LEU A 342 -18.28 11.83 26.68
N ASP A 343 -17.81 12.65 25.74
CA ASP A 343 -18.35 12.69 24.38
C ASP A 343 -17.68 11.61 23.52
N VAL A 344 -18.42 11.06 22.56
CA VAL A 344 -17.94 10.10 21.55
C VAL A 344 -16.70 10.64 20.79
N SER A 345 -16.53 11.96 20.70
CA SER A 345 -15.34 12.60 20.14
C SER A 345 -14.05 12.36 20.97
N ASP A 346 -14.15 12.30 22.29
CA ASP A 346 -12.98 12.18 23.19
C ASP A 346 -12.28 10.81 23.06
N TRP A 347 -13.01 9.81 22.56
CA TRP A 347 -12.51 8.48 22.24
C TRP A 347 -11.57 8.43 21.04
N LEU A 348 -11.73 9.40 20.14
CA LEU A 348 -11.08 9.47 18.82
C LEU A 348 -9.90 10.44 18.80
N GLU A 349 -9.78 11.33 19.79
CA GLU A 349 -8.76 12.40 19.86
C GLU A 349 -7.48 12.05 20.63
N VAL A 350 -7.22 10.77 20.93
CA VAL A 350 -5.98 10.40 21.63
C VAL A 350 -4.85 10.18 20.62
N TYR A 351 -4.31 11.28 20.08
CA TYR A 351 -3.08 11.35 19.29
C TYR A 351 -2.13 12.42 19.85
#